data_AF-A0A1G9AKI4-F1
#
_entry.id   AF-A0A1G9AKI4-F1
#
_cell.length_a   1.000
_cell.length_b   1.000
_cell.length_c   1.000
_cell.angle_alpha   90.00
_cell.angle_beta   90.00
_cell.angle_gamma   90.00
#
_symmetry.space_group_name_H-M   'P 1'
#
loop_
_entity.id
_entity.type
_entity.pdbx_description
1 polymer ?
#
loop_
_entity_poly.entity_id
_entity_poly.type
_entity_poly.pdbx_seq_one_letter_code
_entity_poly.pdbx_strand_id
1 'polypeptide(L)'
;MGKASKFIAAAVVIMVFLTLVYHSKKDAYENEKAFSQKYFTGELLAIEQGRGIKIYYSTTEFFYAVPDVDFKVGDHFRKTTDSLELFRNGNLVRKIKVEKPTESYFDYFTGF
;
A
#
# COMPACT_ATOMS: atom_id res chain seq x y z
N MET A 1 -11.99 16.22 -39.16
CA MET A 1 -12.47 15.59 -37.90
C MET A 1 -13.34 16.57 -37.14
N GLY A 2 -14.66 16.30 -37.04
CA GLY A 2 -15.64 17.20 -36.44
C GLY A 2 -15.47 17.33 -34.92
N LYS A 3 -15.99 18.42 -34.33
CA LYS A 3 -15.89 18.70 -32.88
C LYS A 3 -16.37 17.52 -32.01
N ALA A 4 -17.39 16.79 -32.47
CA ALA A 4 -17.92 15.61 -31.79
C ALA A 4 -16.91 14.46 -31.63
N SER A 5 -16.08 14.18 -32.64
CA SER A 5 -15.09 13.08 -32.54
C SER A 5 -13.97 13.39 -31.55
N LYS A 6 -13.62 14.68 -31.39
CA LYS A 6 -12.65 15.14 -30.37
C LYS A 6 -13.23 15.03 -28.96
N PHE A 7 -14.52 15.32 -28.78
CA PHE A 7 -15.22 15.16 -27.50
C PHE A 7 -15.31 13.69 -27.08
N ILE A 8 -15.68 12.79 -28.00
CA ILE A 8 -15.75 11.35 -27.71
C ILE A 8 -14.36 10.81 -27.34
N ALA A 9 -13.32 11.19 -28.09
CA ALA A 9 -11.95 10.80 -27.75
C ALA A 9 -11.51 11.29 -26.36
N ALA A 10 -11.82 12.54 -26.01
CA ALA A 10 -11.53 13.09 -24.69
C ALA A 10 -12.29 12.34 -23.57
N ALA A 11 -13.57 12.03 -23.78
CA ALA A 11 -14.38 11.29 -22.82
C ALA A 11 -13.83 9.88 -22.56
N VAL A 12 -13.37 9.18 -23.60
CA VAL A 12 -12.74 7.86 -23.48
C VAL A 12 -11.45 7.95 -22.66
N VAL A 13 -10.59 8.94 -22.93
CA VAL A 13 -9.34 9.13 -22.19
C VAL A 13 -9.61 9.40 -20.70
N ILE A 14 -10.59 10.25 -20.40
CA ILE A 14 -10.99 10.56 -19.01
C ILE A 14 -11.52 9.29 -18.32
N MET A 15 -12.37 8.52 -19.00
CA MET A 15 -12.92 7.28 -18.45
C MET A 15 -11.80 6.27 -18.13
N VAL A 16 -10.88 6.04 -19.07
CA VAL A 16 -9.71 5.17 -18.84
C VAL A 16 -8.87 5.66 -17.66
N PHE A 17 -8.62 6.97 -17.57
CA PHE A 17 -7.88 7.55 -16.45
C PHE A 17 -8.58 7.31 -15.11
N LEU A 18 -9.88 7.55 -15.02
CA LEU A 18 -10.67 7.31 -13.82
C LEU A 18 -10.65 5.83 -13.41
N THR A 19 -10.78 4.91 -14.37
CA THR A 19 -10.69 3.47 -14.12
C THR A 19 -9.32 3.08 -13.57
N LEU A 20 -8.23 3.61 -14.12
CA LEU A 20 -6.87 3.34 -13.63
C LEU A 20 -6.66 3.88 -12.20
N VAL A 21 -7.18 5.08 -11.90
CA VAL A 21 -7.12 5.66 -10.55
C VAL A 21 -7.94 4.82 -9.57
N TYR A 22 -9.13 4.37 -9.96
CA TYR A 22 -9.97 3.50 -9.14
C TYR A 22 -9.25 2.20 -8.77
N HIS A 23 -8.74 1.46 -9.77
CA HIS A 23 -7.98 0.23 -9.52
C HIS A 23 -6.75 0.49 -8.65
N SER A 24 -5.98 1.54 -8.93
CA SER A 24 -4.78 1.85 -8.16
C SER A 24 -5.07 2.12 -6.68
N LYS A 25 -6.18 2.80 -6.36
CA LYS A 25 -6.56 3.06 -4.97
C LYS A 25 -7.16 1.81 -4.31
N LYS A 26 -7.92 1.00 -5.06
CA LYS A 26 -8.45 -0.28 -4.58
C LYS A 26 -7.33 -1.24 -4.20
N ASP A 27 -6.32 -1.40 -5.06
CA ASP A 27 -5.17 -2.28 -4.80
C ASP A 27 -4.38 -1.85 -3.56
N ALA A 28 -4.24 -0.54 -3.35
CA ALA A 28 -3.60 0.00 -2.14
C ALA A 28 -4.39 -0.36 -0.87
N TYR A 29 -5.71 -0.18 -0.91
CA TYR A 29 -6.60 -0.56 0.20
C TYR A 29 -6.58 -2.06 0.48
N GLU A 30 -6.64 -2.90 -0.56
CA GLU A 30 -6.57 -4.36 -0.41
C GLU A 30 -5.23 -4.80 0.18
N ASN A 31 -4.11 -4.19 -0.22
CA ASN A 31 -2.80 -4.44 0.37
C ASN A 31 -2.76 -4.04 1.85
N GLU A 32 -3.27 -2.86 2.20
CA GLU A 32 -3.31 -2.39 3.59
C GLU A 32 -4.21 -3.28 4.46
N LYS A 33 -5.36 -3.70 3.94
CA LYS A 33 -6.25 -4.66 4.60
C LYS A 33 -5.56 -6.00 4.82
N ALA A 34 -4.93 -6.56 3.78
CA ALA A 34 -4.18 -7.81 3.89
C ALA A 34 -3.04 -7.69 4.90
N PHE A 35 -2.30 -6.58 4.87
CA PHE A 35 -1.23 -6.29 5.83
C PHE A 35 -1.77 -6.14 7.26
N SER A 36 -2.94 -5.52 7.47
CA SER A 36 -3.53 -5.33 8.80
C SER A 36 -3.92 -6.65 9.49
N GLN A 37 -4.26 -7.68 8.70
CA GLN A 37 -4.74 -8.97 9.19
C GLN A 37 -3.62 -10.01 9.33
N LYS A 38 -2.43 -9.73 8.81
CA LYS A 38 -1.35 -10.70 8.70
C LYS A 38 -0.45 -10.70 9.93
N TYR A 39 -0.11 -11.89 10.41
CA TYR A 39 0.98 -12.12 11.35
C TYR A 39 2.20 -12.62 10.59
N PHE A 40 3.34 -11.99 10.79
CA PHE A 40 4.59 -12.48 10.22
C PHE A 40 5.81 -12.00 11.01
N THR A 41 6.88 -12.77 10.90
CA THR A 41 8.23 -12.37 11.30
C THR A 41 9.11 -12.55 10.08
N GLY A 42 9.98 -11.59 9.81
CA GLY A 42 10.83 -11.65 8.62
C GLY A 42 11.92 -10.58 8.63
N GLU A 43 12.75 -10.60 7.61
CA GLU A 43 13.82 -9.63 7.40
C GLU A 43 13.44 -8.71 6.23
N LEU A 44 13.81 -7.44 6.33
CA LEU A 44 13.71 -6.49 5.25
C LEU A 44 14.70 -6.86 4.15
N LEU A 45 14.18 -7.31 3.01
CA LEU A 45 15.00 -7.73 1.87
C LEU A 45 15.28 -6.58 0.91
N ALA A 46 14.29 -5.73 0.64
CA ALA A 46 14.42 -4.63 -0.31
C ALA A 46 13.49 -3.45 0.01
N ILE A 47 13.93 -2.26 -0.40
CA ILE A 47 13.15 -1.02 -0.38
C ILE A 47 13.06 -0.52 -1.80
N GLU A 48 11.86 -0.44 -2.36
CA GLU A 48 11.63 0.09 -3.71
C GLU A 48 10.83 1.38 -3.68
N GLN A 49 11.30 2.39 -4.41
CA GLN A 49 10.57 3.64 -4.61
C GLN A 49 9.73 3.59 -5.90
N GLY A 50 8.45 3.90 -5.78
CA GLY A 50 7.52 4.04 -6.91
C GLY A 50 6.39 5.00 -6.59
N ARG A 51 5.13 4.59 -6.79
CA ARG A 51 3.93 5.34 -6.34
C ARG A 51 3.77 5.43 -4.81
N GLY A 52 4.73 4.85 -4.09
CA GLY A 52 4.92 4.83 -2.65
C GLY A 52 6.25 4.12 -2.36
N ILE A 53 6.69 4.09 -1.11
CA ILE A 53 7.86 3.30 -0.71
C ILE A 53 7.36 1.91 -0.32
N LYS A 54 7.81 0.87 -1.02
CA LYS A 54 7.46 -0.52 -0.72
C LYS A 54 8.57 -1.17 0.09
N ILE A 55 8.19 -1.82 1.18
CA ILE A 55 9.06 -2.57 2.08
C ILE A 55 8.82 -4.06 1.86
N TYR A 56 9.78 -4.72 1.22
CA TYR A 56 9.71 -6.14 0.90
C TYR A 56 10.28 -6.99 2.03
N TYR A 57 9.51 -7.98 2.46
CA TYR A 57 9.91 -8.99 3.45
C TYR A 57 9.88 -10.41 2.88
N SER A 58 9.54 -10.54 1.60
CA SER A 58 9.69 -11.74 0.78
C SER A 58 9.93 -11.30 -0.68
N THR A 59 10.20 -12.25 -1.58
CA THR A 59 10.36 -11.97 -3.02
C THR A 59 9.09 -11.43 -3.69
N THR A 60 7.91 -11.68 -3.11
CA THR A 60 6.62 -11.27 -3.68
C THR A 60 5.79 -10.41 -2.73
N GLU A 61 6.12 -10.41 -1.45
CA GLU A 61 5.30 -9.78 -0.41
C GLU A 61 5.93 -8.48 0.09
N PHE A 62 5.11 -7.43 0.12
CA PHE A 62 5.51 -6.10 0.59
C PHE A 62 4.38 -5.41 1.35
N PHE A 63 4.76 -4.38 2.10
CA PHE A 63 3.84 -3.37 2.66
C PHE A 63 4.34 -1.97 2.33
N TYR A 64 3.47 -0.97 2.38
CA TYR A 64 3.88 0.41 2.17
C TYR A 64 4.55 0.98 3.43
N ALA A 65 5.62 1.74 3.24
CA ALA A 65 6.36 2.36 4.34
C ALA A 65 5.46 3.31 5.13
N VAL A 66 5.63 3.27 6.45
CA VAL A 66 4.96 4.18 7.37
C VAL A 66 5.73 5.50 7.41
N PRO A 67 5.05 6.66 7.35
CA PRO A 67 5.71 7.96 7.50
C PRO A 67 6.59 8.03 8.75
N ASP A 68 7.68 8.78 8.66
CA ASP A 68 8.60 9.06 9.77
C ASP A 68 9.32 7.82 10.37
N VAL A 69 9.33 6.69 9.66
CA VAL A 69 10.08 5.49 10.03
C VAL A 69 11.25 5.27 9.07
N ASP A 70 12.46 5.24 9.61
CA ASP A 70 13.69 4.93 8.86
C ASP A 70 13.93 3.41 8.81
N PHE A 71 13.44 2.79 7.74
CA PHE A 71 13.66 1.38 7.44
C PHE A 71 15.01 1.15 6.74
N LYS A 72 15.71 0.07 7.11
CA LYS A 72 16.99 -0.34 6.48
C LYS A 72 16.96 -1.81 6.10
N VAL A 73 17.58 -2.14 4.97
CA VAL A 73 17.80 -3.54 4.57
C VAL A 73 18.55 -4.27 5.67
N GLY A 74 18.09 -5.48 6.02
CA GLY A 74 18.58 -6.25 7.16
C GLY A 74 17.83 -6.01 8.48
N ASP A 75 16.96 -5.00 8.55
CA ASP A 75 16.07 -4.84 9.70
C ASP A 75 15.12 -6.04 9.81
N HIS A 76 14.84 -6.49 11.04
CA HIS A 76 13.93 -7.58 11.31
C HIS A 76 12.57 -7.04 11.77
N PHE A 77 11.51 -7.70 11.36
CA PHE A 77 10.14 -7.35 11.68
C PHE A 77 9.47 -8.42 12.49
N ARG A 78 8.64 -7.98 13.44
CA ARG A 78 7.59 -8.81 14.03
C ARG A 78 6.28 -8.06 13.92
N LYS A 79 5.36 -8.62 13.14
CA LYS A 79 4.04 -8.07 12.89
C LYS A 79 3.00 -8.86 13.67
N THR A 80 2.23 -8.16 14.48
CA THR A 80 0.96 -8.61 15.04
C THR A 80 -0.20 -7.85 14.39
N THR A 81 -1.44 -8.19 14.75
CA THR A 81 -2.64 -7.44 14.32
C THR A 81 -2.59 -5.96 14.68
N ASP A 82 -2.00 -5.63 15.83
CA ASP A 82 -2.07 -4.28 16.39
C ASP A 82 -0.76 -3.51 16.28
N SER A 83 0.34 -4.19 15.97
CA SER A 83 1.65 -3.56 15.92
C SER A 83 2.64 -4.19 14.94
N LEU A 84 3.48 -3.35 14.37
CA LEU A 84 4.70 -3.73 13.67
C LEU A 84 5.89 -3.31 14.53
N GLU A 85 6.65 -4.30 14.98
CA GLU A 85 7.88 -4.10 15.74
C GLU A 85 9.08 -4.23 14.79
N LEU A 86 9.93 -3.20 14.79
CA LEU A 86 11.15 -3.11 14.01
C LEU A 86 12.34 -3.39 14.92
N PHE A 87 13.17 -4.36 14.56
CA PHE A 87 14.38 -4.75 15.25
C PHE A 87 15.60 -4.49 14.36
N ARG A 88 16.67 -3.97 14.95
CA ARG A 88 17.96 -3.75 14.28
C ARG A 88 19.06 -4.27 15.18
N ASN A 89 19.88 -5.17 14.65
CA ASN A 89 20.95 -5.83 15.42
C ASN A 89 20.42 -6.47 16.72
N GLY A 90 19.23 -7.08 16.67
CA GLY A 90 18.58 -7.74 17.81
C GLY A 90 17.86 -6.81 18.80
N ASN A 91 18.00 -5.49 18.67
CA ASN A 91 17.35 -4.53 19.56
C ASN A 91 16.06 -3.97 18.93
N LEU A 92 15.03 -3.79 19.75
CA LEU A 92 13.80 -3.12 19.32
C LEU A 92 14.10 -1.63 19.06
N VAL A 93 13.95 -1.21 17.80
CA VAL A 93 14.15 0.18 17.36
C VAL A 93 12.87 0.97 17.50
N ARG A 94 11.75 0.40 17.05
CA ARG A 94 10.46 1.08 17.04
C ARG A 94 9.32 0.08 17.07
N LYS A 95 8.27 0.45 17.79
CA LYS A 95 6.96 -0.21 17.72
C LYS A 95 5.98 0.74 17.06
N ILE A 96 5.38 0.29 15.98
CA ILE A 96 4.46 1.06 15.15
C ILE A 96 3.08 0.47 15.35
N LYS A 97 2.08 1.30 15.63
CA LYS A 97 0.69 0.83 15.69
C LYS A 97 0.22 0.52 14.28
N VAL A 98 -0.35 -0.66 14.07
CA VAL A 98 -0.99 -1.01 12.80
C VAL A 98 -2.38 -0.41 12.83
N GLU A 99 -2.60 0.63 12.02
CA GLU A 99 -3.93 1.17 11.84
C GLU A 99 -4.75 0.21 10.97
N LYS A 100 -5.99 -0.02 11.37
CA LYS A 100 -6.94 -0.70 10.49
C LYS A 100 -7.30 0.28 9.39
N PRO A 101 -7.34 -0.15 8.13
CA PRO A 101 -7.80 0.74 7.08
C PRO A 101 -9.22 1.21 7.44
N THR A 102 -9.42 2.53 7.49
CA THR A 102 -10.76 3.12 7.52
C THR A 102 -11.55 2.58 6.34
N GLU A 103 -12.87 2.39 6.52
CA GLU A 103 -13.78 1.87 5.49
C GLU A 103 -13.42 2.45 4.11
N SER A 104 -13.42 1.59 3.08
CA SER A 104 -12.91 2.01 1.79
C SER A 104 -13.74 3.20 1.33
N TYR A 105 -13.07 4.29 0.97
CA TYR A 105 -13.72 5.48 0.40
C TYR A 105 -14.65 5.10 -0.76
N PHE A 106 -14.36 3.98 -1.45
CA PHE A 106 -15.19 3.47 -2.52
C PHE A 106 -16.44 2.75 -2.06
N ASP A 107 -16.43 2.11 -0.87
CA ASP A 107 -17.61 1.43 -0.32
C ASP A 107 -18.77 2.45 -0.20
N TYR A 108 -18.44 3.70 0.12
CA TYR A 108 -19.38 4.83 0.17
C TYR A 108 -20.03 5.17 -1.19
N PHE A 109 -19.36 4.93 -2.32
CA PHE A 109 -19.89 5.21 -3.67
C PHE A 109 -20.40 3.96 -4.39
N THR A 110 -19.94 2.77 -4.02
CA THR A 110 -20.33 1.51 -4.66
C THR A 110 -21.42 0.75 -3.89
N GLY A 111 -21.77 1.17 -2.67
CA GLY A 111 -22.93 0.67 -1.93
C GLY A 111 -22.87 -0.82 -1.59
N PHE A 112 -21.67 -1.38 -1.44
CA PHE A 112 -21.43 -2.76 -1.00
C PHE A 112 -20.98 -2.79 0.45
#